data_AF-A0A429SPG1-F1
#
_entry.id   AF-A0A429SPG1-F1
#
_cell.length_a   1.000
_cell.length_b   1.000
_cell.length_c   1.000
_cell.angle_alpha   90.00
_cell.angle_beta   90.00
_cell.angle_gamma   90.00
#
_symmetry.space_group_name_H-M   'P 1'
#
loop_
_entity.id
_entity.type
_entity.pdbx_description
1 polymer ?
#
loop_
_entity_poly.entity_id
_entity_poly.type
_entity_poly.pdbx_seq_one_letter_code
_entity_poly.pdbx_strand_id
1 'polypeptide(L)'
;MPRPRRRWHDGHRAGARHGTTRGGRAVPAQRTSTTRLPGIGVQHDLTTEEQQHVSVVAHRDGTRTLSLYRGDDPDDCAASLHLTAAEAAALVDALMPCHHSPDLLHTSDLGLVAERIRLAGHSYWNGRLLGDTRMRTKTGVSVVAVLRRAAARPSPTPAFRLAGGDTLIVIGTREGVEAAAELLDRR
;
A
#
# COMPACT_ATOMS: atom_id res chain seq x y z
N MET A 1 -59.23 -10.69 -11.69
CA MET A 1 -59.38 -12.14 -11.35
C MET A 1 -60.52 -12.72 -12.19
N PRO A 2 -60.52 -14.00 -12.62
CA PRO A 2 -59.42 -14.76 -13.25
C PRO A 2 -59.89 -15.71 -14.39
N ARG A 3 -58.97 -16.24 -15.22
CA ARG A 3 -59.04 -17.54 -15.95
C ARG A 3 -57.64 -17.95 -16.48
N PRO A 4 -57.36 -19.24 -16.80
CA PRO A 4 -56.30 -19.99 -16.11
C PRO A 4 -55.32 -20.83 -17.00
N ARG A 5 -54.39 -21.51 -16.30
CA ARG A 5 -53.70 -22.81 -16.58
C ARG A 5 -52.76 -22.95 -17.79
N ARG A 6 -51.54 -23.45 -17.51
CA ARG A 6 -51.00 -24.71 -18.08
C ARG A 6 -49.84 -25.30 -17.25
N ARG A 7 -49.76 -26.63 -17.25
CA ARG A 7 -48.86 -27.52 -16.50
C ARG A 7 -48.08 -28.40 -17.49
N TRP A 8 -46.96 -28.95 -17.00
CA TRP A 8 -46.13 -30.09 -17.50
C TRP A 8 -45.01 -29.72 -18.49
N HIS A 9 -43.78 -30.26 -18.44
CA HIS A 9 -43.28 -31.58 -18.00
C HIS A 9 -41.85 -31.56 -17.41
N ASP A 10 -41.56 -32.53 -16.53
CA ASP A 10 -40.23 -33.02 -16.12
C ASP A 10 -39.53 -33.85 -17.22
N GLY A 11 -38.18 -33.90 -17.20
CA GLY A 11 -37.46 -34.98 -17.89
C GLY A 11 -35.95 -34.82 -18.16
N HIS A 12 -35.12 -35.09 -17.14
CA HIS A 12 -33.86 -35.86 -17.16
C HIS A 12 -32.55 -35.48 -17.92
N ARG A 13 -31.47 -35.56 -17.12
CA ARG A 13 -30.12 -36.15 -17.32
C ARG A 13 -28.95 -35.33 -17.92
N ALA A 14 -28.00 -35.04 -17.01
CA ALA A 14 -26.57 -35.39 -16.99
C ALA A 14 -25.62 -35.03 -18.16
N GLY A 15 -24.54 -34.31 -17.81
CA GLY A 15 -23.30 -34.16 -18.58
C GLY A 15 -22.44 -33.02 -18.00
N ALA A 16 -21.62 -33.29 -17.00
CA ALA A 16 -20.15 -33.41 -17.13
C ALA A 16 -19.42 -32.12 -17.53
N ARG A 17 -18.79 -31.50 -16.52
CA ARG A 17 -17.44 -30.88 -16.49
C ARG A 17 -16.94 -30.25 -17.79
N HIS A 18 -16.62 -28.96 -17.76
CA HIS A 18 -15.31 -28.42 -18.18
C HIS A 18 -15.10 -27.09 -17.43
N GLY A 19 -14.14 -27.09 -16.50
CA GLY A 19 -13.70 -25.88 -15.81
C GLY A 19 -12.91 -25.02 -16.78
N THR A 20 -13.50 -23.93 -17.24
CA THR A 20 -12.74 -22.82 -17.80
C THR A 20 -12.25 -21.96 -16.66
N THR A 21 -10.98 -22.13 -16.31
CA THR A 21 -10.16 -21.16 -15.61
C THR A 21 -10.23 -19.86 -16.41
N ARG A 22 -11.15 -18.97 -16.02
CA ARG A 22 -11.18 -17.60 -16.53
C ARG A 22 -9.95 -16.94 -15.94
N GLY A 23 -8.90 -16.84 -16.76
CA GLY A 23 -7.66 -16.15 -16.44
C GLY A 23 -8.00 -14.83 -15.77
N GLY A 24 -7.37 -14.60 -14.61
CA GLY A 24 -7.47 -13.35 -13.89
C GLY A 24 -7.23 -12.22 -14.88
N ARG A 25 -8.25 -11.39 -15.07
CA ARG A 25 -8.10 -10.13 -15.77
C ARG A 25 -7.00 -9.39 -15.03
N ALA A 26 -5.84 -9.27 -15.68
CA ALA A 26 -4.79 -8.39 -15.22
C ALA A 26 -5.44 -7.02 -15.00
N VAL A 27 -5.41 -6.56 -13.75
CA VAL A 27 -5.82 -5.20 -13.40
C VAL A 27 -4.91 -4.28 -14.21
N PRO A 28 -5.44 -3.41 -15.09
CA PRO A 28 -4.59 -2.50 -15.85
C PRO A 28 -3.82 -1.64 -14.84
N ALA A 29 -2.49 -1.65 -14.96
CA ALA A 29 -1.61 -0.88 -14.11
C ALA A 29 -2.06 0.58 -14.11
N GLN A 30 -2.38 1.10 -12.93
CA GLN A 30 -2.67 2.52 -12.72
C GLN A 30 -1.53 3.34 -13.31
N ARG A 31 -1.83 4.13 -14.34
CA ARG A 31 -0.83 4.98 -14.97
C ARG A 31 -0.78 6.29 -14.19
N THR A 32 0.11 6.35 -13.21
CA THR A 32 0.47 7.60 -12.54
C THR A 32 1.69 8.21 -13.23
N SER A 33 1.60 9.49 -13.59
CA SER A 33 2.74 10.28 -14.08
C SER A 33 2.96 11.50 -13.21
N THR A 34 4.22 11.93 -13.12
CA THR A 34 4.60 13.12 -12.33
C THR A 34 5.44 14.04 -13.19
N THR A 35 5.03 15.30 -13.28
CA THR A 35 5.67 16.33 -14.11
C THR A 35 6.06 17.51 -13.24
N ARG A 36 7.33 17.94 -13.28
CA ARG A 36 7.76 19.17 -12.62
C ARG A 36 7.35 20.37 -13.46
N LEU A 37 6.65 21.34 -12.87
CA LEU A 37 6.24 22.58 -13.51
C LEU A 37 7.14 23.72 -13.02
N PRO A 38 8.09 24.22 -13.85
CA PRO A 38 9.00 25.29 -13.45
C PRO A 38 8.27 26.51 -12.91
N GLY A 39 8.65 26.97 -11.71
CA GLY A 39 8.04 28.12 -11.04
C GLY A 39 6.70 27.86 -10.35
N ILE A 40 5.99 26.77 -10.69
CA ILE A 40 4.63 26.50 -10.20
C ILE A 40 4.64 25.40 -9.13
N GLY A 41 5.27 24.26 -9.40
CA GLY A 41 5.21 23.11 -8.50
C GLY A 41 5.38 21.75 -9.19
N VAL A 42 4.63 20.75 -8.73
CA VAL A 42 4.65 19.39 -9.28
C VAL A 42 3.22 18.98 -9.61
N GLN A 43 3.01 18.49 -10.83
CA GLN A 43 1.76 17.92 -11.28
C GLN A 43 1.82 16.40 -11.19
N HIS A 44 0.78 15.80 -10.61
CA HIS A 44 0.56 14.36 -10.55
C HIS A 44 -0.71 14.04 -11.34
N ASP A 45 -0.58 13.22 -12.37
CA ASP A 45 -1.72 12.76 -13.15
C ASP A 45 -1.97 11.29 -12.87
N LEU A 46 -3.23 10.92 -12.73
CA LEU A 46 -3.68 9.54 -12.58
C LEU A 46 -4.92 9.31 -13.44
N THR A 47 -5.00 8.12 -14.02
CA THR A 47 -6.22 7.62 -14.65
C THR A 47 -6.80 6.51 -13.79
N THR A 48 -8.07 6.65 -13.41
CA THR A 48 -8.79 5.64 -12.62
C THR A 48 -9.14 4.41 -13.48
N GLU A 49 -9.57 3.32 -12.86
CA GLU A 49 -10.07 2.16 -13.61
C GLU A 49 -11.30 2.48 -14.47
N GLU A 50 -12.09 3.48 -14.07
CA GLU A 50 -13.25 3.99 -14.80
C GLU A 50 -12.85 4.98 -15.91
N GLN A 51 -11.56 5.08 -16.24
CA GLN A 51 -11.00 5.99 -17.25
C GLN A 51 -11.24 7.48 -16.95
N GLN A 52 -11.44 7.83 -15.68
CA GLN A 52 -11.47 9.22 -15.27
C GLN A 52 -10.04 9.71 -15.08
N HIS A 53 -9.70 10.85 -15.68
CA HIS A 53 -8.41 11.49 -15.47
C HIS A 53 -8.52 12.50 -14.33
N VAL A 54 -7.65 12.35 -13.35
CA VAL A 54 -7.50 13.27 -12.21
C VAL A 54 -6.09 13.84 -12.26
N SER A 55 -5.98 15.16 -12.12
CA SER A 55 -4.72 15.88 -12.03
C SER A 55 -4.63 16.62 -10.70
N VAL A 56 -3.48 16.54 -10.04
CA VAL A 56 -3.20 17.28 -8.82
C VAL A 56 -1.93 18.10 -9.02
N VAL A 57 -2.05 19.42 -8.99
CA VAL A 57 -0.92 20.33 -8.99
C VAL A 57 -0.63 20.75 -7.56
N ALA A 58 0.51 20.30 -7.02
CA ALA A 58 1.04 20.77 -5.76
C ALA A 58 1.89 22.02 -5.99
N HIS A 59 1.35 23.18 -5.62
CA HIS A 59 2.02 24.47 -5.78
C HIS A 59 3.11 24.67 -4.72
N ARG A 60 4.09 25.52 -5.02
CA ARG A 60 5.21 25.81 -4.10
C ARG A 60 4.81 26.58 -2.85
N ASP A 61 3.70 27.30 -2.89
CA ASP A 61 3.12 28.03 -1.75
C ASP A 61 2.35 27.12 -0.77
N GLY A 62 2.24 25.82 -1.09
CA GLY A 62 1.49 24.86 -0.31
C GLY A 62 0.00 24.84 -0.63
N THR A 63 -0.47 25.51 -1.67
CA THR A 63 -1.82 25.25 -2.20
C THR A 63 -1.81 24.07 -3.16
N ARG A 64 -2.98 23.46 -3.36
CA ARG A 64 -3.15 22.33 -4.28
C ARG A 64 -4.32 22.61 -5.20
N THR A 65 -4.15 22.35 -6.50
CA THR A 65 -5.25 22.35 -7.46
C THR A 65 -5.56 20.90 -7.83
N LEU A 66 -6.79 20.45 -7.55
CA LEU A 66 -7.28 19.14 -7.94
C LEU A 66 -8.27 19.31 -9.09
N SER A 67 -7.97 18.72 -10.24
CA SER A 67 -8.79 18.80 -11.46
C SER A 67 -9.26 17.42 -11.87
N LEU A 68 -10.56 17.31 -12.18
CA LEU A 68 -11.23 16.13 -12.69
C LEU A 68 -11.58 16.38 -14.15
N TYR A 69 -11.21 15.46 -15.03
CA TYR A 69 -11.47 15.55 -16.46
C TYR A 69 -12.50 14.49 -16.87
N ARG A 70 -13.35 14.81 -17.84
CA ARG A 70 -14.29 13.82 -18.40
C ARG A 70 -13.50 12.82 -19.25
N GLY A 71 -13.89 11.54 -19.19
CA GLY A 71 -13.20 10.47 -19.93
C GLY A 71 -13.24 10.61 -21.46
N ASP A 72 -14.18 11.38 -21.99
CA ASP A 72 -14.38 11.55 -23.43
C ASP A 72 -13.54 12.70 -24.04
N ASP A 73 -13.00 13.63 -23.21
CA ASP A 73 -12.17 14.74 -23.65
C ASP A 73 -11.14 15.12 -22.56
N PRO A 74 -9.83 14.86 -22.79
CA PRO A 74 -8.78 15.18 -21.83
C PRO A 74 -8.57 16.70 -21.60
N ASP A 75 -9.16 17.55 -22.42
CA ASP A 75 -9.13 19.01 -22.26
C ASP A 75 -10.41 19.56 -21.58
N ASP A 76 -11.46 18.74 -21.43
CA ASP A 76 -12.72 19.12 -20.76
C ASP A 76 -12.64 18.87 -19.25
N CYS A 77 -12.17 19.90 -18.53
CA CYS A 77 -12.14 19.92 -17.07
C CYS A 77 -13.59 19.93 -16.52
N ALA A 78 -14.01 18.80 -15.97
CA ALA A 78 -15.34 18.62 -15.38
C ALA A 78 -15.50 19.39 -14.07
N ALA A 79 -14.44 19.45 -13.26
CA ALA A 79 -14.41 20.19 -12.00
C ALA A 79 -12.97 20.48 -11.59
N SER A 80 -12.73 21.65 -10.98
CA SER A 80 -11.44 22.00 -10.41
C SER A 80 -11.63 22.60 -9.01
N LEU A 81 -10.89 22.10 -8.04
CA LEU A 81 -10.88 22.56 -6.66
C LEU A 81 -9.52 23.16 -6.33
N HIS A 82 -9.54 24.35 -5.73
CA HIS A 82 -8.36 24.96 -5.11
C HIS A 82 -8.43 24.67 -3.62
N LEU A 83 -7.43 23.95 -3.13
CA LEU A 83 -7.34 23.50 -1.75
C LEU A 83 -6.21 24.23 -1.06
N THR A 84 -6.49 24.77 0.11
CA THR A 84 -5.45 25.20 1.04
C THR A 84 -4.64 23.99 1.53
N ALA A 85 -3.48 24.25 2.13
CA ALA A 85 -2.67 23.19 2.73
C ALA A 85 -3.46 22.37 3.78
N ALA A 86 -4.29 23.03 4.58
CA ALA A 86 -5.09 22.40 5.62
C ALA A 86 -6.23 21.53 5.05
N GLU A 87 -6.94 22.01 4.03
CA GLU A 87 -8.00 21.24 3.37
C GLU A 87 -7.43 20.04 2.61
N ALA A 88 -6.29 20.21 1.95
CA ALA A 88 -5.60 19.10 1.29
C ALA A 88 -5.16 18.03 2.29
N ALA A 89 -4.64 18.42 3.46
CA ALA A 89 -4.29 17.48 4.53
C ALA A 89 -5.54 16.71 5.02
N ALA A 90 -6.65 17.42 5.29
CA ALA A 90 -7.89 16.77 5.70
C ALA A 90 -8.43 15.78 4.64
N LEU A 91 -8.27 16.08 3.34
CA LEU A 91 -8.64 15.17 2.27
C LEU A 91 -7.74 13.93 2.24
N VAL A 92 -6.42 14.10 2.43
CA VAL A 92 -5.47 12.97 2.53
C VAL A 92 -5.84 12.07 3.71
N ASP A 93 -6.18 12.65 4.87
CA ASP A 93 -6.61 11.89 6.05
C ASP A 93 -7.87 11.08 5.76
N ALA A 94 -8.83 11.67 5.06
CA ALA A 94 -10.07 11.00 4.68
C ALA A 94 -9.84 9.87 3.66
N LEU A 95 -8.96 10.09 2.67
CA LEU A 95 -8.62 9.11 1.64
C LEU A 95 -7.78 7.97 2.22
N MET A 96 -6.97 8.26 3.24
CA MET A 96 -6.04 7.32 3.86
C MET A 96 -6.09 7.38 5.39
N PRO A 97 -7.13 6.79 6.03
CA PRO A 97 -7.43 6.96 7.46
C PRO A 97 -6.37 6.45 8.45
N CYS A 98 -5.24 5.93 7.98
CA CYS A 98 -4.24 5.25 8.81
C CYS A 98 -2.78 5.66 8.56
N HIS A 99 -2.49 6.74 7.82
CA HIS A 99 -1.09 7.12 7.57
C HIS A 99 -0.77 8.62 7.51
N HIS A 100 -1.58 9.49 8.12
CA HIS A 100 -1.17 10.88 8.28
C HIS A 100 -0.96 11.19 9.76
N SER A 101 0.29 11.20 10.17
CA SER A 101 0.70 11.91 11.37
C SER A 101 1.70 12.96 10.87
N PRO A 102 1.34 14.25 10.86
CA PRO A 102 2.17 15.32 10.28
C PRO A 102 3.49 15.57 11.04
N ASP A 103 3.76 14.79 12.09
CA ASP A 103 4.94 14.86 12.95
C ASP A 103 5.94 13.71 12.73
N LEU A 104 5.69 12.85 11.73
CA LEU A 104 6.62 11.79 11.33
C LEU A 104 7.54 12.31 10.24
N LEU A 105 8.83 12.44 10.55
CA LEU A 105 9.89 12.66 9.57
C LEU A 105 9.66 11.75 8.37
N HIS A 106 9.30 12.33 7.22
CA HIS A 106 9.17 11.60 5.98
C HIS A 106 10.53 11.02 5.64
N THR A 107 10.71 9.72 5.92
CA THR A 107 12.00 9.04 5.80
C THR A 107 12.52 9.06 4.35
N SER A 108 11.63 9.27 3.38
CA SER A 108 11.91 9.34 1.93
C SER A 108 12.97 10.37 1.55
N ASP A 109 12.97 11.57 2.14
CA ASP A 109 13.94 12.62 1.79
C ASP A 109 15.35 12.36 2.34
N LEU A 110 15.44 11.49 3.36
CA LEU A 110 16.69 11.06 3.99
C LEU A 110 17.20 9.73 3.43
N GLY A 111 16.55 9.17 2.39
CA GLY A 111 16.87 7.84 1.86
C GLY A 111 16.56 6.69 2.81
N LEU A 112 15.71 6.93 3.82
CA LEU A 112 15.30 5.95 4.82
C LEU A 112 13.90 5.42 4.49
N VAL A 113 13.67 4.14 4.78
CA VAL A 113 12.39 3.46 4.62
C VAL A 113 12.03 2.73 5.90
N ALA A 114 10.72 2.64 6.17
CA ALA A 114 10.18 1.83 7.25
C ALA A 114 9.43 0.63 6.65
N GLU A 115 9.84 -0.58 6.97
CA GLU A 115 9.28 -1.80 6.39
C GLU A 115 8.89 -2.85 7.44
N ARG A 116 8.03 -3.77 7.01
CA ARG A 116 7.54 -4.90 7.80
C ARG A 116 8.17 -6.19 7.28
N ILE A 117 9.07 -6.79 8.05
CA ILE A 117 9.68 -8.07 7.68
C ILE A 117 9.09 -9.17 8.56
N ARG A 118 8.53 -10.19 7.92
CA ARG A 118 7.98 -11.35 8.62
C ARG A 118 9.08 -12.37 8.90
N LEU A 119 9.20 -12.79 10.15
CA LEU A 119 10.08 -13.90 10.53
C LEU A 119 9.40 -15.23 10.19
N ALA A 120 9.96 -15.98 9.25
CA ALA A 120 9.43 -17.29 8.91
C ALA A 120 9.57 -18.28 10.08
N GLY A 121 8.60 -19.21 10.22
CA GLY A 121 8.65 -20.23 11.27
C GLY A 121 9.83 -21.19 11.16
N HIS A 122 10.37 -21.34 9.96
CA HIS A 122 11.55 -22.17 9.66
C HIS A 122 12.87 -21.38 9.66
N SER A 123 12.84 -20.09 10.01
CA SER A 123 14.05 -19.28 10.14
C SER A 123 14.92 -19.80 11.28
N TYR A 124 16.23 -19.79 11.06
CA TYR A 124 17.27 -20.04 12.07
C TYR A 124 17.10 -19.18 13.34
N TRP A 125 16.52 -17.99 13.19
CA TRP A 125 16.31 -17.04 14.28
C TRP A 125 15.05 -17.32 15.10
N ASN A 126 14.20 -18.26 14.69
CA ASN A 126 13.04 -18.66 15.46
C ASN A 126 13.47 -19.18 16.85
N GLY A 127 12.94 -18.56 17.89
CA GLY A 127 13.26 -18.87 19.28
C GLY A 127 14.55 -18.22 19.79
N ARG A 128 15.32 -17.50 18.97
CA ARG A 128 16.58 -16.83 19.39
C ARG A 128 16.35 -15.41 19.88
N LEU A 129 17.37 -14.79 20.48
CA LEU A 129 17.29 -13.41 20.93
C LEU A 129 17.51 -12.46 19.75
N LEU A 130 16.82 -11.31 19.77
CA LEU A 130 16.99 -10.27 18.77
C LEU A 130 18.45 -9.78 18.70
N GLY A 131 19.13 -9.69 19.85
CA GLY A 131 20.54 -9.31 19.94
C GLY A 131 21.48 -10.24 19.18
N ASP A 132 21.15 -11.53 19.07
CA ASP A 132 21.99 -12.53 18.40
C ASP A 132 22.07 -12.27 16.88
N THR A 133 21.04 -11.65 16.32
CA THR A 133 21.02 -11.26 14.90
C THR A 133 22.13 -10.27 14.58
N ARG A 134 22.48 -9.40 15.55
CA ARG A 134 23.29 -8.19 15.37
C ARG A 134 22.78 -7.33 14.22
N MET A 135 21.46 -7.26 14.06
CA MET A 135 20.77 -6.63 12.92
C MET A 135 21.31 -5.24 12.60
N ARG A 136 21.33 -4.32 13.56
CA ARG A 136 21.86 -2.96 13.38
C ARG A 136 23.30 -2.93 12.89
N THR A 137 24.16 -3.76 13.47
CA THR A 137 25.59 -3.79 13.12
C THR A 137 25.82 -4.41 11.74
N LYS A 138 25.06 -5.43 11.36
CA LYS A 138 25.25 -6.16 10.09
C LYS A 138 24.59 -5.51 8.89
N THR A 139 23.48 -4.79 9.11
CA THR A 139 22.59 -4.33 8.03
C THR A 139 22.33 -2.83 8.09
N GLY A 140 22.72 -2.14 9.16
CA GLY A 140 22.43 -0.73 9.36
C GLY A 140 20.99 -0.41 9.79
N VAL A 141 20.08 -1.40 9.81
CA VAL A 141 18.67 -1.16 10.18
C VAL A 141 18.44 -1.25 11.69
N SER A 142 17.47 -0.46 12.17
CA SER A 142 17.01 -0.52 13.55
C SER A 142 15.63 -1.19 13.62
N VAL A 143 15.46 -2.13 14.56
CA VAL A 143 14.14 -2.71 14.85
C VAL A 143 13.44 -1.82 15.87
N VAL A 144 12.34 -1.18 15.45
CA VAL A 144 11.61 -0.22 16.29
C VAL A 144 10.39 -0.84 16.96
N ALA A 145 9.86 -1.93 16.42
CA ALA A 145 8.78 -2.70 17.05
C ALA A 145 8.75 -4.14 16.56
N VAL A 146 8.19 -5.04 17.38
CA VAL A 146 7.79 -6.38 16.96
C VAL A 146 6.29 -6.55 17.15
N LEU A 147 5.61 -7.00 16.11
CA LEU A 147 4.20 -7.38 16.15
C LEU A 147 4.12 -8.90 16.28
N ARG A 148 3.44 -9.35 17.32
CA ARG A 148 3.13 -10.77 17.54
C ARG A 148 1.63 -10.91 17.75
N ARG A 149 0.96 -11.57 16.81
CA ARG A 149 -0.52 -11.64 16.77
C ARG A 149 -1.09 -10.21 16.72
N ALA A 150 -1.99 -9.86 17.65
CA ALA A 150 -2.61 -8.54 17.75
C ALA A 150 -1.87 -7.57 18.70
N ALA A 151 -0.71 -7.95 19.26
CA ALA A 151 0.01 -7.12 20.23
C ALA A 151 1.29 -6.52 19.63
N ALA A 152 1.44 -5.21 19.77
CA ALA A 152 2.68 -4.50 19.47
C ALA A 152 3.61 -4.47 20.68
N ARG A 153 4.90 -4.73 20.43
CA ARG A 153 5.99 -4.59 21.40
C ARG A 153 6.95 -3.52 20.87
N PRO A 154 6.75 -2.25 21.24
CA PRO A 154 7.63 -1.17 20.81
C PRO A 154 9.00 -1.31 21.49
N SER A 155 10.03 -0.77 20.82
CA SER A 155 11.41 -0.68 21.34
C SER A 155 11.92 -2.00 21.94
N PRO A 156 11.89 -3.11 21.18
CA PRO A 156 12.34 -4.40 21.68
C PRO A 156 13.81 -4.32 22.12
N THR A 157 14.10 -4.82 23.32
CA THR A 157 15.47 -4.91 23.80
C THR A 157 16.21 -6.04 23.07
N PRO A 158 17.56 -6.06 23.08
CA PRO A 158 18.33 -7.18 22.54
C PRO A 158 17.97 -8.54 23.17
N ALA A 159 17.42 -8.55 24.38
CA ALA A 159 16.93 -9.75 25.06
C ALA A 159 15.53 -10.21 24.60
N PHE A 160 14.90 -9.51 23.66
CA PHE A 160 13.62 -9.92 23.09
C PHE A 160 13.77 -11.26 22.35
N ARG A 161 12.97 -12.26 22.72
CA ARG A 161 12.98 -13.57 22.07
C ARG A 161 12.07 -13.58 20.84
N LEU A 162 12.67 -13.75 19.68
CA LEU A 162 12.01 -13.87 18.38
C LEU A 162 11.22 -15.18 18.29
N ALA A 163 10.09 -15.14 17.58
CA ALA A 163 9.28 -16.31 17.30
C ALA A 163 8.82 -16.31 15.84
N GLY A 164 8.73 -17.51 15.27
CA GLY A 164 8.12 -17.71 13.95
C GLY A 164 6.74 -17.07 13.86
N GLY A 165 6.52 -16.27 12.81
CA GLY A 165 5.31 -15.50 12.60
C GLY A 165 5.34 -14.09 13.17
N ASP A 166 6.39 -13.70 13.90
CA ASP A 166 6.63 -12.30 14.25
C ASP A 166 6.74 -11.43 12.99
N THR A 167 6.28 -10.19 13.09
CA THR A 167 6.55 -9.15 12.10
C THR A 167 7.38 -8.05 12.75
N LEU A 168 8.60 -7.88 12.27
CA LEU A 168 9.51 -6.85 12.73
C LEU A 168 9.25 -5.58 11.93
N ILE A 169 9.10 -4.45 12.62
CA ILE A 169 9.08 -3.13 12.02
C ILE A 169 10.50 -2.60 12.07
N VAL A 170 11.09 -2.36 10.91
CA VAL A 170 12.48 -1.91 10.76
C VAL A 170 12.54 -0.55 10.09
N ILE A 171 13.55 0.23 10.43
CA ILE A 171 13.88 1.49 9.77
C ILE A 171 15.35 1.47 9.36
N GLY A 172 15.65 1.81 8.11
CA GLY A 172 17.00 1.88 7.56
C GLY A 172 16.98 2.32 6.10
N THR A 173 18.11 2.25 5.40
CA THR A 173 18.12 2.43 3.94
C THR A 173 17.46 1.24 3.24
N ARG A 174 17.10 1.39 1.97
CA ARG A 174 16.50 0.30 1.18
C ARG A 174 17.41 -0.94 1.16
N GLU A 175 18.70 -0.74 0.91
CA GLU A 175 19.70 -1.80 0.87
C GLU A 175 19.85 -2.48 2.24
N GLY A 176 19.80 -1.70 3.32
CA GLY A 176 19.85 -2.24 4.68
C GLY A 176 18.63 -3.10 5.00
N VAL A 177 17.44 -2.68 4.57
CA VAL A 177 16.20 -3.44 4.76
C VAL A 177 16.20 -4.74 3.98
N GLU A 178 16.69 -4.73 2.73
CA GLU A 178 16.88 -5.95 1.93
C GLU A 178 17.85 -6.92 2.61
N ALA A 179 19.01 -6.43 3.06
CA ALA A 179 19.98 -7.24 3.81
C ALA A 179 19.41 -7.79 5.14
N ALA A 180 18.53 -7.04 5.80
CA ALA A 180 17.84 -7.50 7.00
C ALA A 180 16.82 -8.61 6.69
N ALA A 181 16.11 -8.52 5.56
CA ALA A 181 15.20 -9.57 5.12
C ALA A 181 15.96 -10.87 4.81
N GLU A 182 17.07 -10.78 4.07
CA GLU A 182 17.94 -11.93 3.79
C GLU A 182 18.52 -12.55 5.07
N LEU A 183 18.98 -11.71 6.01
CA LEU A 183 19.48 -12.16 7.30
C LEU A 183 18.42 -12.97 8.06
N LEU A 184 17.16 -12.53 8.03
CA LEU A 184 16.05 -13.19 8.73
C LEU A 184 15.52 -14.42 8.01
N ASP A 185 15.68 -14.55 6.70
CA ASP A 185 15.26 -15.73 5.93
C ASP A 185 16.26 -16.89 6.00
N ARG A 186 17.41 -16.67 6.64
CA ARG A 186 18.41 -17.72 6.89
C ARG A 186 17.76 -18.94 7.57
N ARG A 187 18.02 -20.13 7.02
CA ARG A 187 17.58 -21.43 7.54
C ARG A 187 18.62 -22.07 8.45
#